data_AF-A0A7J0BM77-F1
#
_entry.id   AF-A0A7J0BM77-F1
#
_cell.length_a   1.000
_cell.length_b   1.000
_cell.length_c   1.000
_cell.angle_alpha   90.00
_cell.angle_beta   90.00
_cell.angle_gamma   90.00
#
_symmetry.space_group_name_H-M   'P 1'
#
loop_
_entity.id
_entity.type
_entity.pdbx_description
1 polymer ?
#
loop_
_entity_poly.entity_id
_entity_poly.type
_entity_poly.pdbx_seq_one_letter_code
_entity_poly.pdbx_strand_id
1 'polypeptide(L)'
;MCRAVIRLCLALLFSGVVCVTVGNILSAERALAETGPVATGPYATDSDVTNSDAIGSDAIGSVVILSAATGSQESGGQVAGTQTNGLPAIGLPVTKGSDGDPLDERMLQAADLHYKGQLQAARTLFGQVVRDDPDNAFALNQLGLISAKLERFEDAARFFSDVAAKHADNTFARLWLGVLHLQNGRKDEARGFFRQVLKIDGRNADACYFLGVMAAVDHDGARAVEWLRKAQAFGSDDPETHYRLAGAFLSMDMPMNARLEFERTLALNPRHTKAMHGLGWVLFNQGYEDHAVRLWEKVLKINGADAEARSSLAKVMNDRAYAAYEKGNSRLAAELWERTLRYETDNKAARYYLRKLGR
;
A
#
# COMPACT_ATOMS: atom_id res chain seq x y z
N MET A 1 2.37 -29.10 0.29
CA MET A 1 2.56 -28.35 1.56
C MET A 1 3.35 -27.05 1.40
N CYS A 2 4.36 -26.96 0.53
CA CYS A 2 5.21 -25.75 0.37
C CYS A 2 4.51 -24.48 -0.19
N ARG A 3 3.47 -24.61 -1.03
CA ARG A 3 2.78 -23.45 -1.66
C ARG A 3 1.91 -22.62 -0.71
N ALA A 4 1.38 -23.21 0.37
CA ALA A 4 0.51 -22.49 1.31
C ALA A 4 1.31 -21.63 2.29
N VAL A 5 2.46 -22.13 2.74
CA VAL A 5 3.39 -21.40 3.64
C VAL A 5 4.09 -20.26 2.89
N ILE A 6 4.47 -20.47 1.62
CA ILE A 6 5.03 -19.41 0.76
C ILE A 6 3.98 -18.31 0.50
N ARG A 7 2.71 -18.67 0.25
CA ARG A 7 1.61 -17.70 0.06
C ARG A 7 1.30 -16.91 1.34
N LEU A 8 1.38 -17.53 2.52
CA LEU A 8 1.14 -16.85 3.79
C LEU A 8 2.29 -15.89 4.16
N CYS A 9 3.54 -16.26 3.85
CA CYS A 9 4.70 -15.37 4.00
C CYS A 9 4.72 -14.21 2.99
N LEU A 10 4.25 -14.43 1.75
CA LEU A 10 4.08 -13.37 0.73
C LEU A 10 2.94 -12.40 1.08
N ALA A 11 1.81 -12.89 1.59
CA ALA A 11 0.68 -12.05 2.01
C ALA A 11 1.06 -11.03 3.11
N LEU A 12 2.02 -11.37 3.98
CA LEU A 12 2.53 -10.47 5.01
C LEU A 12 3.70 -9.58 4.54
N LEU A 13 4.36 -9.92 3.41
CA LEU A 13 5.37 -9.07 2.77
C LEU A 13 4.73 -7.89 2.03
N PHE A 14 3.56 -8.09 1.43
CA PHE A 14 2.84 -7.05 0.68
C PHE A 14 2.01 -6.10 1.55
N SER A 15 1.60 -6.51 2.76
CA SER A 15 0.75 -5.66 3.61
C SER A 15 1.47 -4.43 4.22
N GLY A 16 2.80 -4.42 4.24
CA GLY A 16 3.59 -3.36 4.89
C GLY A 16 4.60 -2.65 3.99
N VAL A 17 5.40 -3.40 3.22
CA VAL A 17 6.57 -2.82 2.52
C VAL A 17 6.19 -2.13 1.20
N VAL A 18 5.16 -2.62 0.51
CA VAL A 18 4.66 -2.02 -0.75
C VAL A 18 3.74 -0.81 -0.48
N CYS A 19 3.06 -0.79 0.67
CA CYS A 19 2.14 0.29 1.03
C CYS A 19 2.88 1.62 1.32
N VAL A 20 4.08 1.55 1.92
CA VAL A 20 4.91 2.73 2.22
C VAL A 20 5.68 3.21 0.98
N THR A 21 6.25 2.29 0.20
CA THR A 21 7.12 2.64 -0.95
C THR A 21 6.35 3.21 -2.13
N VAL A 22 5.18 2.66 -2.48
CA VAL A 22 4.30 3.26 -3.50
C VAL A 22 3.58 4.50 -2.97
N GLY A 23 3.32 4.56 -1.65
CA GLY A 23 2.78 5.74 -0.99
C GLY A 23 3.69 6.97 -1.11
N ASN A 24 5.00 6.78 -0.97
CA ASN A 24 6.00 7.86 -1.10
C ASN A 24 6.23 8.32 -2.55
N ILE A 25 6.04 7.45 -3.53
CA ILE A 25 6.14 7.82 -4.96
C ILE A 25 4.90 8.63 -5.39
N LEU A 26 3.71 8.28 -4.90
CA LEU A 26 2.45 9.00 -5.22
C LEU A 26 2.30 10.32 -4.45
N SER A 27 2.84 10.43 -3.23
CA SER A 27 2.81 11.70 -2.49
C SER A 27 3.70 12.78 -3.11
N ALA A 28 4.75 12.41 -3.85
CA ALA A 28 5.56 13.33 -4.63
C ALA A 28 4.82 13.88 -5.87
N GLU A 29 3.90 13.11 -6.47
CA GLU A 29 3.08 13.57 -7.61
C GLU A 29 1.95 14.52 -7.17
N ARG A 30 1.42 14.36 -5.95
CA ARG A 30 0.37 15.25 -5.42
C ARG A 30 0.85 16.68 -5.21
N ALA A 31 2.13 16.87 -4.88
CA ALA A 31 2.76 18.19 -4.78
C ALA A 31 2.93 18.90 -6.14
N LEU A 32 2.91 18.16 -7.26
CA LEU A 32 3.00 18.72 -8.61
C LEU A 32 1.63 19.01 -9.25
N ALA A 33 0.55 18.40 -8.75
CA ALA A 33 -0.82 18.65 -9.22
C ALA A 33 -1.50 19.86 -8.54
N GLU A 34 -0.95 20.38 -7.43
CA GLU A 34 -1.48 21.55 -6.73
C GLU A 34 -1.11 22.90 -7.36
N THR A 35 -0.21 22.91 -8.35
CA THR A 35 -0.03 24.07 -9.24
C THR A 35 -0.97 23.94 -10.43
N GLY A 36 -2.22 24.40 -10.26
CA GLY A 36 -3.19 24.50 -11.36
C GLY A 36 -2.73 25.49 -12.45
N PRO A 37 -3.35 25.45 -13.64
CA PRO A 37 -2.94 26.25 -14.79
C PRO A 37 -3.28 27.73 -14.58
N VAL A 38 -2.27 28.60 -14.71
CA VAL A 38 -2.46 30.04 -14.84
C VAL A 38 -3.14 30.31 -16.18
N ALA A 39 -4.29 30.99 -16.13
CA ALA A 39 -5.05 31.41 -17.30
C ALA A 39 -4.20 32.30 -18.22
N THR A 40 -4.01 31.90 -19.48
CA THR A 40 -3.43 32.74 -20.52
C THR A 40 -4.54 33.46 -21.30
N GLY A 41 -4.56 34.78 -21.19
CA GLY A 41 -5.18 35.69 -22.15
C GLY A 41 -4.11 36.39 -22.99
N PRO A 42 -4.39 36.77 -24.25
CA PRO A 42 -3.36 37.09 -25.24
C PRO A 42 -2.93 38.56 -25.17
N TYR A 43 -1.63 38.83 -25.29
CA TYR A 43 -0.96 39.95 -25.98
C TYR A 43 0.49 40.15 -25.46
N ALA A 44 1.38 40.56 -26.38
CA ALA A 44 2.80 40.96 -26.24
C ALA A 44 3.84 39.80 -26.23
N THR A 45 4.50 39.48 -27.35
CA THR A 45 5.63 40.12 -28.09
C THR A 45 6.98 40.14 -27.36
N ASP A 46 7.91 39.37 -27.96
CA ASP A 46 9.37 39.51 -28.10
C ASP A 46 10.31 39.67 -26.89
N SER A 47 11.33 38.82 -26.95
CA SER A 47 12.79 39.09 -26.94
C SER A 47 13.61 38.29 -25.92
N ASP A 48 14.73 37.82 -26.46
CA ASP A 48 15.80 37.00 -25.89
C ASP A 48 16.40 37.51 -24.57
N VAL A 49 17.09 36.63 -23.84
CA VAL A 49 18.53 36.72 -23.51
C VAL A 49 18.89 35.84 -22.29
N THR A 50 19.77 34.88 -22.58
CA THR A 50 20.86 34.22 -21.83
C THR A 50 21.02 34.31 -20.29
N ASN A 51 21.42 33.14 -19.76
CA ASN A 51 22.58 32.84 -18.91
C ASN A 51 22.41 32.59 -17.39
N SER A 52 23.03 31.45 -17.01
CA SER A 52 23.71 31.05 -15.76
C SER A 52 23.38 31.73 -14.42
N ASP A 53 23.07 30.94 -13.39
CA ASP A 53 24.06 30.61 -12.35
C ASP A 53 23.53 29.63 -11.29
N ALA A 54 24.49 28.89 -10.72
CA ALA A 54 24.35 27.86 -9.71
C ALA A 54 24.19 28.42 -8.28
N ILE A 55 23.27 27.84 -7.50
CA ILE A 55 23.22 27.82 -6.02
C ILE A 55 22.36 26.58 -5.70
N GLY A 56 22.62 25.65 -4.78
CA GLY A 56 23.59 25.44 -3.72
C GLY A 56 23.07 24.22 -2.96
N SER A 57 23.96 23.35 -2.48
CA SER A 57 23.64 22.21 -1.63
C SER A 57 23.09 22.66 -0.27
N ASP A 58 22.46 21.70 0.41
CA ASP A 58 22.09 21.66 1.85
C ASP A 58 20.61 21.93 2.17
N ALA A 59 19.90 20.83 2.48
CA ALA A 59 18.96 20.77 3.60
C ALA A 59 18.70 19.29 3.96
N ILE A 60 19.62 18.73 4.74
CA ILE A 60 19.36 17.58 5.61
C ILE A 60 18.50 18.09 6.77
N GLY A 61 17.30 17.55 6.92
CA GLY A 61 16.36 17.90 8.00
C GLY A 61 15.84 16.65 8.69
N SER A 62 16.59 16.22 9.70
CA SER A 62 16.28 15.14 10.65
C SER A 62 14.87 15.26 11.23
N VAL A 63 14.14 14.13 11.32
CA VAL A 63 13.00 14.02 12.24
C VAL A 63 13.24 12.88 13.22
N VAL A 64 13.15 13.28 14.48
CA VAL A 64 13.47 12.60 15.73
C VAL A 64 12.57 11.37 15.95
N ILE A 65 13.20 10.23 16.28
CA ILE A 65 12.55 9.05 16.82
C ILE A 65 12.28 9.29 18.30
N LEU A 66 11.00 9.40 18.69
CA LEU A 66 10.59 9.30 20.09
C LEU A 66 10.61 7.82 20.51
N SER A 67 11.65 7.48 21.27
CA SER A 67 11.76 6.27 22.06
C SER A 67 10.75 6.34 23.22
N ALA A 68 9.85 5.34 23.31
CA ALA A 68 9.08 5.08 24.53
C ALA A 68 9.53 3.72 25.09
N ALA A 69 10.23 3.79 26.21
CA ALA A 69 10.77 2.67 26.94
C ALA A 69 9.67 1.83 27.63
N THR A 70 9.73 0.54 27.34
CA THR A 70 9.18 -0.61 28.08
C THR A 70 9.48 -0.70 29.57
N GLY A 71 8.84 0.05 30.47
CA GLY A 71 8.95 -0.17 31.92
C GLY A 71 8.02 -1.29 32.38
N SER A 72 8.57 -2.47 32.67
CA SER A 72 7.88 -3.62 33.26
C SER A 72 7.69 -3.46 34.78
N GLN A 73 6.45 -3.62 35.27
CA GLN A 73 6.19 -4.22 36.58
C GLN A 73 4.91 -5.06 36.55
N GLU A 74 5.06 -6.28 37.06
CA GLU A 74 4.02 -7.28 37.31
C GLU A 74 3.15 -6.89 38.50
N SER A 75 1.86 -7.20 38.45
CA SER A 75 1.14 -7.71 39.63
C SER A 75 -0.07 -8.53 39.18
N GLY A 76 -0.24 -9.69 39.82
CA GLY A 76 -1.18 -10.73 39.46
C GLY A 76 -2.64 -10.42 39.74
N GLY A 77 -3.51 -11.15 39.04
CA GLY A 77 -4.95 -11.15 39.24
C GLY A 77 -5.59 -12.29 38.45
N GLN A 78 -5.87 -13.38 39.16
CA GLN A 78 -6.47 -14.61 38.66
C GLN A 78 -8.00 -14.45 38.67
N VAL A 79 -8.68 -14.49 37.50
CA VAL A 79 -10.13 -14.76 37.44
C VAL A 79 -10.47 -15.57 36.18
N ALA A 80 -11.33 -16.56 36.40
CA ALA A 80 -11.68 -17.66 35.52
C ALA A 80 -12.58 -17.31 34.32
N GLY A 81 -12.39 -18.06 33.24
CA GLY A 81 -13.46 -18.76 32.52
C GLY A 81 -14.38 -17.94 31.60
N THR A 82 -14.02 -17.84 30.32
CA THR A 82 -15.00 -17.94 29.22
C THR A 82 -14.37 -18.64 28.02
N GLN A 83 -14.99 -19.76 27.62
CA GLN A 83 -14.66 -20.49 26.39
C GLN A 83 -15.15 -19.67 25.18
N THR A 84 -14.27 -19.32 24.25
CA THR A 84 -14.66 -19.03 22.86
C THR A 84 -13.60 -19.57 21.90
N ASN A 85 -13.90 -20.75 21.35
CA ASN A 85 -13.52 -21.30 20.05
C ASN A 85 -12.22 -20.76 19.43
N GLY A 86 -11.10 -21.40 19.78
CA GLY A 86 -9.84 -21.29 19.05
C GLY A 86 -9.98 -21.81 17.63
N LEU A 87 -9.54 -21.00 16.66
CA LEU A 87 -9.19 -21.48 15.32
C LEU A 87 -8.14 -22.59 15.46
N PRO A 88 -8.21 -23.67 14.66
CA PRO A 88 -7.33 -24.81 14.84
C PRO A 88 -5.89 -24.35 14.65
N ALA A 89 -5.05 -24.65 15.65
CA ALA A 89 -3.61 -24.71 15.44
C ALA A 89 -3.39 -25.65 14.25
N ILE A 90 -2.95 -25.11 13.12
CA ILE A 90 -2.42 -25.92 12.04
C ILE A 90 -1.12 -26.48 12.60
N GLY A 91 -1.24 -27.62 13.29
CA GLY A 91 -0.12 -28.43 13.68
C GLY A 91 0.63 -28.77 12.41
N LEU A 92 1.81 -28.18 12.26
CA LEU A 92 2.83 -28.73 11.39
C LEU A 92 2.97 -30.20 11.78
N PRO A 93 3.01 -31.15 10.83
CA PRO A 93 3.28 -32.53 11.17
C PRO A 93 4.64 -32.56 11.86
N VAL A 94 4.64 -32.78 13.18
CA VAL A 94 5.82 -33.20 13.91
C VAL A 94 6.10 -34.61 13.40
N THR A 95 6.96 -34.71 12.39
CA THR A 95 7.53 -35.98 11.99
C THR A 95 8.39 -36.45 13.15
N LYS A 96 7.83 -37.34 13.96
CA LYS A 96 8.62 -38.15 14.90
C LYS A 96 9.64 -38.96 14.09
N GLY A 97 10.93 -38.68 14.30
CA GLY A 97 12.01 -39.58 13.95
C GLY A 97 12.71 -39.29 12.61
N SER A 98 13.52 -38.23 12.58
CA SER A 98 14.85 -38.26 11.99
C SER A 98 15.67 -37.29 12.82
N ASP A 99 16.86 -37.66 13.28
CA ASP A 99 17.80 -36.70 13.88
C ASP A 99 18.02 -35.59 12.84
N GLY A 100 17.31 -34.46 13.01
CA GLY A 100 17.24 -33.43 11.99
C GLY A 100 18.61 -32.82 11.79
N ASP A 101 19.03 -32.62 10.55
CA ASP A 101 20.25 -31.88 10.25
C ASP A 101 20.22 -30.57 11.07
N PRO A 102 21.23 -30.27 11.91
CA PRO A 102 21.27 -29.03 12.68
C PRO A 102 21.07 -27.77 11.82
N LEU A 103 21.37 -27.84 10.51
CA LEU A 103 21.10 -26.79 9.55
C LEU A 103 19.59 -26.60 9.29
N ASP A 104 18.84 -27.69 9.11
CA ASP A 104 17.39 -27.69 8.85
C ASP A 104 16.60 -27.16 10.04
N GLU A 105 16.97 -27.58 11.26
CA GLU A 105 16.35 -27.08 12.49
C GLU A 105 16.57 -25.57 12.65
N ARG A 106 17.79 -25.10 12.37
CA ARG A 106 18.13 -23.68 12.45
C ARG A 106 17.39 -22.83 11.42
N MET A 107 17.22 -23.35 10.19
CA MET A 107 16.42 -22.68 9.16
C MET A 107 14.94 -22.56 9.58
N LEU A 108 14.36 -23.63 10.14
CA LEU A 108 12.97 -23.62 10.61
C LEU A 108 12.77 -22.60 11.74
N GLN A 109 13.69 -22.57 12.70
CA GLN A 109 13.67 -21.59 13.79
C GLN A 109 13.81 -20.15 13.26
N ALA A 110 14.74 -19.92 12.33
CA ALA A 110 14.94 -18.61 11.73
C ALA A 110 13.69 -18.11 10.97
N ALA A 111 13.01 -19.01 10.26
CA ALA A 111 11.76 -18.71 9.56
C ALA A 111 10.62 -18.36 10.54
N ASP A 112 10.50 -19.07 11.66
CA ASP A 112 9.52 -18.76 12.71
C ASP A 112 9.78 -17.37 13.35
N LEU A 113 11.04 -17.05 13.64
CA LEU A 113 11.42 -15.73 14.14
C LEU A 113 11.10 -14.62 13.12
N HIS A 114 11.35 -14.87 11.83
CA HIS A 114 11.01 -13.92 10.78
C HIS A 114 9.49 -13.71 10.70
N TYR A 115 8.70 -14.80 10.79
CA TYR A 115 7.24 -14.73 10.82
C TYR A 115 6.72 -13.93 12.01
N LYS A 116 7.33 -14.09 13.19
CA LYS A 116 7.00 -13.32 14.41
C LYS A 116 7.49 -11.87 14.39
N GLY A 117 8.15 -11.42 13.31
CA GLY A 117 8.69 -10.07 13.19
C GLY A 117 9.96 -9.81 14.03
N GLN A 118 10.58 -10.85 14.59
CA GLN A 118 11.83 -10.75 15.34
C GLN A 118 13.02 -10.67 14.39
N LEU A 119 13.08 -9.59 13.60
CA LEU A 119 13.95 -9.45 12.43
C LEU A 119 15.43 -9.62 12.75
N GLN A 120 15.92 -9.06 13.87
CA GLN A 120 17.34 -9.18 14.24
C GLN A 120 17.74 -10.60 14.66
N ALA A 121 16.85 -11.31 15.38
CA ALA A 121 17.08 -12.68 15.78
C ALA A 121 17.04 -13.63 14.56
N ALA A 122 16.05 -13.45 13.68
CA ALA A 122 15.96 -14.17 12.41
C ALA A 122 17.19 -13.95 11.52
N ARG A 123 17.64 -12.69 11.38
CA ARG A 123 18.85 -12.34 10.63
C ARG A 123 20.08 -13.04 11.19
N THR A 124 20.21 -13.09 12.53
CA THR A 124 21.33 -13.78 13.17
C THR A 124 21.33 -15.26 12.80
N LEU A 125 20.21 -15.97 12.94
CA LEU A 125 20.12 -17.40 12.63
C LEU A 125 20.34 -17.71 11.16
N PHE A 126 19.69 -16.98 10.23
CA PHE A 126 19.96 -17.15 8.80
C PHE A 126 21.40 -16.82 8.44
N GLY A 127 22.04 -15.87 9.12
CA GLY A 127 23.47 -15.59 8.98
C GLY A 127 24.36 -16.73 9.46
N GLN A 128 23.92 -17.58 10.40
CA GLN A 128 24.65 -18.80 10.75
C GLN A 128 24.46 -19.87 9.68
N VAL A 129 23.25 -20.03 9.15
CA VAL A 129 22.97 -20.95 8.04
C VAL A 129 23.86 -20.63 6.83
N VAL A 130 23.95 -19.36 6.44
CA VAL A 130 24.82 -18.93 5.33
C VAL A 130 26.32 -19.08 5.64
N ARG A 131 26.73 -19.07 6.91
CA ARG A 131 28.14 -19.36 7.26
C ARG A 131 28.48 -20.82 7.07
N ASP A 132 27.54 -21.71 7.37
CA ASP A 132 27.72 -23.16 7.27
C ASP A 132 27.49 -23.65 5.82
N ASP A 133 26.56 -23.01 5.10
CA ASP A 133 26.24 -23.24 3.69
C ASP A 133 26.12 -21.90 2.92
N PRO A 134 27.25 -21.38 2.38
CA PRO A 134 27.30 -20.09 1.68
C PRO A 134 26.46 -20.00 0.39
N ASP A 135 26.03 -21.13 -0.17
CA ASP A 135 25.24 -21.19 -1.40
C ASP A 135 23.76 -21.49 -1.12
N ASN A 136 23.34 -21.46 0.14
CA ASN A 136 21.95 -21.65 0.53
C ASN A 136 21.05 -20.51 0.01
N ALA A 137 20.51 -20.68 -1.19
CA ALA A 137 19.67 -19.69 -1.86
C ALA A 137 18.45 -19.28 -1.02
N PHE A 138 17.89 -20.20 -0.23
CA PHE A 138 16.76 -19.89 0.63
C PHE A 138 17.18 -18.94 1.75
N ALA A 139 18.24 -19.26 2.51
CA ALA A 139 18.72 -18.43 3.60
C ALA A 139 19.20 -17.05 3.13
N LEU A 140 19.91 -16.99 1.98
CA LEU A 140 20.31 -15.73 1.35
C LEU A 140 19.10 -14.89 0.96
N ASN A 141 18.08 -15.48 0.34
CA ASN A 141 16.82 -14.78 0.03
C ASN A 141 16.14 -14.25 1.30
N GLN A 142 16.12 -15.02 2.39
CA GLN A 142 15.56 -14.57 3.66
C GLN A 142 16.35 -13.41 4.27
N LEU A 143 17.70 -13.45 4.22
CA LEU A 143 18.53 -12.32 4.62
C LEU A 143 18.26 -11.08 3.76
N GLY A 144 18.05 -11.25 2.45
CA GLY A 144 17.64 -10.18 1.54
C GLY A 144 16.33 -9.52 1.99
N LEU A 145 15.29 -10.32 2.25
CA LEU A 145 13.99 -9.83 2.74
C LEU A 145 14.09 -9.11 4.08
N ILE A 146 14.80 -9.71 5.04
CA ILE A 146 14.97 -9.13 6.37
C ILE A 146 15.76 -7.82 6.28
N SER A 147 16.76 -7.75 5.40
CA SER A 147 17.53 -6.52 5.17
C SER A 147 16.65 -5.42 4.56
N ALA A 148 15.79 -5.76 3.59
CA ALA A 148 14.82 -4.82 3.02
C ALA A 148 13.80 -4.32 4.07
N LYS A 149 13.29 -5.21 4.94
CA LYS A 149 12.40 -4.82 6.06
C LYS A 149 13.08 -3.94 7.10
N LEU A 150 14.39 -4.04 7.25
CA LEU A 150 15.22 -3.20 8.11
C LEU A 150 15.73 -1.94 7.38
N GLU A 151 15.21 -1.66 6.17
CA GLU A 151 15.59 -0.54 5.32
C GLU A 151 17.08 -0.52 4.91
N ARG A 152 17.75 -1.67 5.01
CA ARG A 152 19.13 -1.89 4.55
C ARG A 152 19.10 -2.35 3.09
N PHE A 153 18.72 -1.44 2.19
CA PHE A 153 18.45 -1.78 0.79
C PHE A 153 19.69 -2.25 0.02
N GLU A 154 20.87 -1.70 0.34
CA GLU A 154 22.14 -2.15 -0.26
C GLU A 154 22.49 -3.59 0.15
N ASP A 155 22.34 -3.92 1.45
CA ASP A 155 22.53 -5.29 1.92
C ASP A 155 21.53 -6.24 1.24
N ALA A 156 20.27 -5.82 1.12
CA ALA A 156 19.22 -6.60 0.45
C ALA A 156 19.59 -6.87 -1.02
N ALA A 157 19.99 -5.83 -1.75
CA ALA A 157 20.41 -5.94 -3.14
C ALA A 157 21.60 -6.89 -3.30
N ARG A 158 22.59 -6.84 -2.37
CA ARG A 158 23.73 -7.77 -2.38
C ARG A 158 23.28 -9.22 -2.22
N PHE A 159 22.43 -9.54 -1.24
CA PHE A 159 21.96 -10.91 -1.02
C PHE A 159 21.16 -11.45 -2.21
N PHE A 160 20.25 -10.66 -2.78
CA PHE A 160 19.50 -11.09 -3.95
C PHE A 160 20.36 -11.20 -5.21
N SER A 161 21.36 -10.32 -5.38
CA SER A 161 22.30 -10.40 -6.50
C SER A 161 23.15 -11.66 -6.43
N ASP A 162 23.60 -12.05 -5.23
CA ASP A 162 24.36 -13.30 -5.03
C ASP A 162 23.53 -14.52 -5.44
N VAL A 163 22.28 -14.60 -4.97
CA VAL A 163 21.37 -15.68 -5.37
C VAL A 163 21.09 -15.68 -6.87
N ALA A 164 20.83 -14.51 -7.46
CA ALA A 164 20.52 -14.41 -8.89
C ALA A 164 21.73 -14.79 -9.78
N ALA A 165 22.95 -14.53 -9.32
CA ALA A 165 24.19 -14.88 -10.02
C ALA A 165 24.46 -16.39 -10.00
N LYS A 166 24.22 -17.06 -8.85
CA LYS A 166 24.45 -18.50 -8.68
C LYS A 166 23.30 -19.36 -9.19
N HIS A 167 22.06 -18.86 -9.13
CA HIS A 167 20.85 -19.59 -9.50
C HIS A 167 20.07 -18.85 -10.59
N ALA A 168 20.35 -19.21 -11.84
CA ALA A 168 19.79 -18.57 -13.03
C ALA A 168 18.26 -18.67 -13.14
N ASP A 169 17.66 -19.67 -12.50
CA ASP A 169 16.23 -19.98 -12.48
C ASP A 169 15.51 -19.41 -11.24
N ASN A 170 16.24 -18.85 -10.28
CA ASN A 170 15.64 -18.26 -9.09
C ASN A 170 14.88 -16.96 -9.44
N THR A 171 13.59 -17.10 -9.68
CA THR A 171 12.69 -15.98 -10.00
C THR A 171 12.46 -15.07 -8.81
N PHE A 172 12.52 -15.60 -7.59
CA PHE A 172 12.30 -14.84 -6.35
C PHE A 172 13.34 -13.73 -6.16
N ALA A 173 14.64 -14.07 -6.25
CA ALA A 173 15.72 -13.11 -6.11
C ALA A 173 15.65 -12.01 -7.18
N ARG A 174 15.39 -12.40 -8.45
CA ARG A 174 15.23 -11.45 -9.56
C ARG A 174 14.04 -10.52 -9.39
N LEU A 175 12.91 -11.06 -8.92
CA LEU A 175 11.72 -10.27 -8.61
C LEU A 175 12.07 -9.18 -7.59
N TRP A 176 12.74 -9.54 -6.49
CA TRP A 176 13.12 -8.60 -5.45
C TRP A 176 14.18 -7.58 -5.88
N LEU A 177 15.11 -7.94 -6.76
CA LEU A 177 15.98 -6.95 -7.41
C LEU A 177 15.14 -5.93 -8.19
N GLY A 178 14.15 -6.39 -8.97
CA GLY A 178 13.21 -5.50 -9.65
C GLY A 178 12.49 -4.54 -8.70
N VAL A 179 12.00 -5.07 -7.56
CA VAL A 179 11.35 -4.25 -6.51
C VAL A 179 12.30 -3.20 -5.92
N LEU A 180 13.54 -3.58 -5.59
CA LEU A 180 14.54 -2.65 -5.05
C LEU A 180 14.96 -1.57 -6.07
N HIS A 181 15.04 -1.93 -7.36
CA HIS A 181 15.26 -0.95 -8.41
C HIS A 181 14.10 0.03 -8.52
N LEU A 182 12.86 -0.46 -8.47
CA LEU A 182 11.66 0.39 -8.49
C LEU A 182 11.63 1.34 -7.29
N GLN A 183 11.98 0.85 -6.11
CA GLN A 183 12.07 1.66 -4.89
C GLN A 183 13.11 2.79 -5.00
N ASN A 184 14.20 2.55 -5.73
CA ASN A 184 15.24 3.55 -6.00
C ASN A 184 14.93 4.43 -7.23
N GLY A 185 13.70 4.42 -7.75
CA GLY A 185 13.30 5.22 -8.92
C GLY A 185 13.85 4.73 -10.27
N ARG A 186 14.58 3.61 -10.28
CA ARG A 186 15.20 2.99 -11.47
C ARG A 186 14.19 2.12 -12.21
N LYS A 187 13.21 2.79 -12.83
CA LYS A 187 12.03 2.15 -13.44
C LYS A 187 12.41 1.21 -14.59
N ASP A 188 13.33 1.57 -15.46
CA ASP A 188 13.64 0.73 -16.62
C ASP A 188 14.39 -0.55 -16.24
N GLU A 189 15.30 -0.47 -15.27
CA GLU A 189 15.97 -1.63 -14.70
C GLU A 189 14.96 -2.55 -14.00
N ALA A 190 14.03 -2.00 -13.23
CA ALA A 190 12.95 -2.76 -12.60
C ALA A 190 12.11 -3.54 -13.64
N ARG A 191 11.69 -2.90 -14.73
CA ARG A 191 11.00 -3.58 -15.84
C ARG A 191 11.85 -4.70 -16.43
N GLY A 192 13.16 -4.46 -16.57
CA GLY A 192 14.13 -5.44 -17.03
C GLY A 192 14.08 -6.72 -16.19
N PHE A 193 14.16 -6.58 -14.86
CA PHE A 193 14.09 -7.71 -13.94
C PHE A 193 12.74 -8.44 -13.99
N PHE A 194 11.61 -7.73 -13.99
CA PHE A 194 10.30 -8.37 -14.07
C PHE A 194 10.09 -9.13 -15.39
N ARG A 195 10.61 -8.60 -16.51
CA ARG A 195 10.63 -9.31 -17.80
C ARG A 195 11.52 -10.54 -17.77
N GLN A 196 12.67 -10.50 -17.08
CA GLN A 196 13.51 -11.68 -16.90
C GLN A 196 12.79 -12.76 -16.09
N VAL A 197 12.07 -12.38 -15.02
CA VAL A 197 11.23 -13.32 -14.27
C VAL A 197 10.21 -14.00 -15.19
N LEU A 198 9.51 -13.25 -16.03
CA LEU A 198 8.53 -13.81 -16.97
C LEU A 198 9.15 -14.66 -18.10
N LYS A 199 10.45 -14.52 -18.40
CA LYS A 199 11.15 -15.43 -19.32
C LYS A 199 11.39 -16.80 -18.70
N ILE A 200 11.60 -16.86 -17.39
CA ILE A 200 11.84 -18.10 -16.64
C ILE A 200 10.52 -18.74 -16.25
N ASP A 201 9.60 -17.95 -15.69
CA ASP A 201 8.25 -18.35 -15.28
C ASP A 201 7.23 -17.42 -15.94
N GLY A 202 6.75 -17.82 -17.13
CA GLY A 202 5.78 -17.04 -17.90
C GLY A 202 4.42 -16.85 -17.24
N ARG A 203 4.16 -17.52 -16.11
CA ARG A 203 2.94 -17.38 -15.31
C ARG A 203 3.22 -16.84 -13.91
N ASN A 204 4.31 -16.11 -13.73
CA ASN A 204 4.63 -15.51 -12.45
C ASN A 204 3.66 -14.35 -12.13
N ALA A 205 2.76 -14.57 -11.17
CA ALA A 205 1.72 -13.60 -10.81
C ALA A 205 2.30 -12.27 -10.30
N ASP A 206 3.37 -12.32 -9.48
CA ASP A 206 3.97 -11.14 -8.88
C ASP A 206 4.65 -10.25 -9.93
N ALA A 207 5.37 -10.84 -10.89
CA ALA A 207 5.99 -10.10 -11.98
C ALA A 207 4.93 -9.43 -12.88
N CYS A 208 3.83 -10.13 -13.19
CA CYS A 208 2.69 -9.52 -13.88
C CYS A 208 2.08 -8.37 -13.06
N TYR A 209 1.92 -8.55 -11.75
CA TYR A 209 1.40 -7.50 -10.88
C TYR A 209 2.28 -6.25 -10.92
N PHE A 210 3.59 -6.37 -10.74
CA PHE A 210 4.49 -5.22 -10.78
C PHE A 210 4.54 -4.55 -12.15
N LEU A 211 4.52 -5.29 -13.25
CA LEU A 211 4.41 -4.69 -14.58
C LEU A 211 3.10 -3.92 -14.77
N GLY A 212 2.00 -4.41 -14.20
CA GLY A 212 0.72 -3.71 -14.19
C GLY A 212 0.72 -2.45 -13.33
N VAL A 213 1.35 -2.50 -12.15
CA VAL A 213 1.59 -1.32 -11.30
C VAL A 213 2.37 -0.26 -12.06
N MET A 214 3.44 -0.67 -12.75
CA MET A 214 4.28 0.25 -13.49
C MET A 214 3.55 0.87 -14.68
N ALA A 215 2.76 0.08 -15.42
CA ALA A 215 1.92 0.61 -16.49
C ALA A 215 0.91 1.65 -15.97
N ALA A 216 0.34 1.44 -14.78
CA ALA A 216 -0.54 2.43 -14.16
C ALA A 216 0.19 3.74 -13.81
N VAL A 217 1.43 3.65 -13.32
CA VAL A 217 2.30 4.81 -13.07
C VAL A 217 2.68 5.52 -14.36
N ASP A 218 2.80 4.80 -15.47
CA ASP A 218 3.02 5.39 -16.80
C ASP A 218 1.74 6.01 -17.41
N HIS A 219 0.65 6.07 -16.64
CA HIS A 219 -0.69 6.47 -17.09
C HIS A 219 -1.25 5.63 -18.24
N ASP A 220 -0.76 4.40 -18.43
CA ASP A 220 -1.26 3.45 -19.41
C ASP A 220 -2.25 2.48 -18.76
N GLY A 221 -3.50 2.93 -18.63
CA GLY A 221 -4.58 2.14 -18.04
C GLY A 221 -4.83 0.81 -18.75
N ALA A 222 -4.68 0.77 -20.08
CA ALA A 222 -4.93 -0.43 -20.88
C ALA A 222 -3.91 -1.53 -20.57
N ARG A 223 -2.60 -1.20 -20.60
CA ARG A 223 -1.54 -2.14 -20.22
C ARG A 223 -1.61 -2.50 -18.73
N ALA A 224 -2.00 -1.57 -17.87
CA ALA A 224 -2.19 -1.85 -16.45
C ALA A 224 -3.26 -2.94 -16.24
N VAL A 225 -4.43 -2.80 -16.88
CA VAL A 225 -5.48 -3.82 -16.82
C VAL A 225 -5.02 -5.15 -17.41
N GLU A 226 -4.33 -5.14 -18.56
CA GLU A 226 -3.82 -6.37 -19.18
C GLU A 226 -2.93 -7.16 -18.21
N TRP A 227 -1.92 -6.50 -17.63
CA TRP A 227 -0.96 -7.14 -16.74
C TRP A 227 -1.57 -7.55 -15.40
N LEU A 228 -2.41 -6.71 -14.80
CA LEU A 228 -3.06 -7.03 -13.53
C LEU A 228 -4.09 -8.17 -13.68
N ARG A 229 -4.79 -8.27 -14.82
CA ARG A 229 -5.65 -9.42 -15.14
C ARG A 229 -4.85 -10.71 -15.30
N LYS A 230 -3.66 -10.66 -15.92
CA LYS A 230 -2.74 -11.81 -15.96
C LYS A 230 -2.31 -12.21 -14.55
N ALA A 231 -1.95 -11.24 -13.70
CA ALA A 231 -1.59 -11.51 -12.30
C ALA A 231 -2.72 -12.24 -11.56
N GLN A 232 -3.96 -11.76 -11.70
CA GLN A 232 -5.15 -12.41 -11.15
C GLN A 232 -5.33 -13.84 -11.68
N ALA A 233 -5.26 -14.03 -13.00
CA ALA A 233 -5.40 -15.35 -13.64
C ALA A 233 -4.29 -16.34 -13.24
N PHE A 234 -3.12 -15.83 -12.85
CA PHE A 234 -1.99 -16.61 -12.37
C PHE A 234 -1.97 -16.81 -10.85
N GLY A 235 -3.00 -16.35 -10.14
CA GLY A 235 -3.25 -16.68 -8.74
C GLY A 235 -2.86 -15.60 -7.74
N SER A 236 -2.73 -14.34 -8.18
CA SER A 236 -2.79 -13.20 -7.26
C SER A 236 -4.24 -13.00 -6.81
N ASP A 237 -4.57 -13.44 -5.61
CA ASP A 237 -5.86 -13.20 -4.94
C ASP A 237 -5.68 -12.26 -3.73
N ASP A 238 -4.75 -11.30 -3.88
CA ASP A 238 -4.49 -10.27 -2.87
C ASP A 238 -5.42 -9.06 -3.10
N PRO A 239 -6.02 -8.47 -2.04
CA PRO A 239 -6.86 -7.28 -2.15
C PRO A 239 -6.23 -6.13 -2.95
N GLU A 240 -4.90 -5.96 -2.88
CA GLU A 240 -4.20 -4.87 -3.57
C GLU A 240 -4.23 -5.04 -5.09
N THR A 241 -4.27 -6.27 -5.60
CA THR A 241 -4.40 -6.51 -7.06
C THR A 241 -5.75 -6.03 -7.57
N HIS A 242 -6.82 -6.30 -6.83
CA HIS A 242 -8.16 -5.80 -7.15
C HIS A 242 -8.26 -4.28 -7.01
N TYR A 243 -7.67 -3.70 -5.96
CA TYR A 243 -7.62 -2.24 -5.78
C TYR A 243 -6.93 -1.55 -6.96
N ARG A 244 -5.81 -2.09 -7.44
CA ARG A 244 -5.09 -1.54 -8.59
C ARG A 244 -5.82 -1.72 -9.91
N LEU A 245 -6.51 -2.85 -10.09
CA LEU A 245 -7.40 -3.03 -11.24
C LEU A 245 -8.51 -1.99 -11.24
N ALA A 246 -9.10 -1.71 -10.07
CA ALA A 246 -10.12 -0.67 -9.96
C ALA A 246 -9.59 0.70 -10.38
N GLY A 247 -8.39 1.08 -9.90
CA GLY A 247 -7.72 2.32 -10.32
C GLY A 247 -7.43 2.37 -11.82
N ALA A 248 -6.96 1.27 -12.40
CA ALA A 248 -6.69 1.17 -13.85
C ALA A 248 -7.98 1.24 -14.69
N PHE A 249 -9.10 0.70 -14.21
CA PHE A 249 -10.39 0.89 -14.87
C PHE A 249 -10.89 2.33 -14.78
N LEU A 250 -10.67 3.02 -13.65
CA LEU A 250 -11.02 4.43 -13.52
C LEU A 250 -10.23 5.32 -14.48
N SER A 251 -8.93 5.07 -14.69
CA SER A 251 -8.14 5.86 -15.63
C SER A 251 -8.57 5.67 -17.10
N MET A 252 -9.36 4.64 -17.40
CA MET A 252 -9.96 4.39 -18.71
C MET A 252 -11.44 4.77 -18.77
N ASP A 253 -11.96 5.51 -17.78
CA ASP A 253 -13.37 5.89 -17.67
C ASP A 253 -14.33 4.69 -17.68
N MET A 254 -13.95 3.59 -17.02
CA MET A 254 -14.75 2.37 -16.87
C MET A 254 -15.23 2.18 -15.40
N PRO A 255 -16.13 3.05 -14.89
CA PRO A 255 -16.51 3.07 -13.47
C PRO A 255 -17.27 1.83 -13.01
N MET A 256 -17.98 1.14 -13.91
CA MET A 256 -18.67 -0.12 -13.56
C MET A 256 -17.69 -1.25 -13.27
N ASN A 257 -16.65 -1.39 -14.09
CA ASN A 257 -15.58 -2.36 -13.86
C ASN A 257 -14.82 -2.02 -12.59
N ALA A 258 -14.49 -0.74 -12.37
CA ALA A 258 -13.84 -0.28 -11.16
C ALA A 258 -14.64 -0.61 -9.89
N ARG A 259 -15.96 -0.41 -9.93
CA ARG A 259 -16.87 -0.76 -8.84
C ARG A 259 -16.74 -2.22 -8.43
N LEU A 260 -16.82 -3.14 -9.39
CA LEU A 260 -16.72 -4.59 -9.13
C LEU A 260 -15.39 -4.96 -8.47
N GLU A 261 -14.30 -4.35 -8.93
CA GLU A 261 -12.96 -4.62 -8.38
C GLU A 261 -12.79 -4.01 -6.98
N PHE A 262 -13.35 -2.83 -6.69
CA PHE A 262 -13.39 -2.29 -5.32
C PHE A 262 -14.24 -3.15 -4.38
N GLU A 263 -15.42 -3.59 -4.82
CA GLU A 263 -16.28 -4.50 -4.04
C GLU A 263 -15.53 -5.80 -3.73
N ARG A 264 -14.79 -6.35 -4.69
CA ARG A 264 -13.94 -7.53 -4.48
C ARG A 264 -12.79 -7.26 -3.52
N THR A 265 -12.15 -6.09 -3.62
CA THR A 265 -11.12 -5.64 -2.66
C THR A 265 -11.67 -5.65 -1.24
N LEU A 266 -12.86 -5.09 -1.03
CA LEU A 266 -13.49 -4.99 0.29
C LEU A 266 -14.05 -6.32 0.80
N ALA A 267 -14.38 -7.26 -0.10
CA ALA A 267 -14.72 -8.62 0.27
C ALA A 267 -13.51 -9.39 0.83
N LEU A 268 -12.32 -9.16 0.27
CA LEU A 268 -11.06 -9.78 0.73
C LEU A 268 -10.47 -9.06 1.95
N ASN A 269 -10.52 -7.73 1.97
CA ASN A 269 -10.07 -6.90 3.09
C ASN A 269 -11.12 -5.83 3.45
N PRO A 270 -12.02 -6.14 4.40
CA PRO A 270 -13.05 -5.20 4.84
C PRO A 270 -12.54 -3.94 5.54
N ARG A 271 -11.23 -3.79 5.78
CA ARG A 271 -10.62 -2.59 6.39
C ARG A 271 -9.78 -1.79 5.39
N HIS A 272 -9.85 -2.08 4.09
CA HIS A 272 -9.07 -1.40 3.06
C HIS A 272 -9.61 0.02 2.78
N THR A 273 -9.13 1.01 3.54
CA THR A 273 -9.63 2.40 3.54
C THR A 273 -9.56 3.06 2.16
N LYS A 274 -8.46 2.90 1.41
CA LYS A 274 -8.31 3.44 0.06
C LYS A 274 -9.37 2.91 -0.92
N ALA A 275 -9.79 1.65 -0.75
CA ALA A 275 -10.79 1.04 -1.62
C ALA A 275 -12.21 1.47 -1.22
N MET A 276 -12.46 1.65 0.09
CA MET A 276 -13.72 2.27 0.56
C MET A 276 -13.85 3.69 0.01
N HIS A 277 -12.77 4.47 0.03
CA HIS A 277 -12.77 5.83 -0.47
C HIS A 277 -13.00 5.89 -1.99
N GLY A 278 -12.26 5.09 -2.76
CA GLY A 278 -12.43 4.97 -4.21
C GLY A 278 -13.84 4.50 -4.60
N LEU A 279 -14.37 3.46 -3.94
CA LEU A 279 -15.76 3.02 -4.14
C LEU A 279 -16.77 4.10 -3.75
N GLY A 280 -16.49 4.86 -2.68
CA GLY A 280 -17.29 6.01 -2.28
C GLY A 280 -17.43 7.02 -3.42
N TRP A 281 -16.33 7.39 -4.06
CA TRP A 281 -16.36 8.29 -5.23
C TRP A 281 -17.11 7.71 -6.42
N VAL A 282 -16.90 6.43 -6.73
CA VAL A 282 -17.63 5.75 -7.81
C VAL A 282 -19.14 5.77 -7.56
N LEU A 283 -19.58 5.47 -6.34
CA LEU A 283 -20.99 5.48 -5.97
C LEU A 283 -21.57 6.90 -5.93
N PHE A 284 -20.81 7.88 -5.44
CA PHE A 284 -21.21 9.28 -5.42
C PHE A 284 -21.51 9.79 -6.83
N ASN A 285 -20.59 9.55 -7.78
CA ASN A 285 -20.75 9.97 -9.17
C ASN A 285 -21.90 9.23 -9.90
N GLN A 286 -22.30 8.06 -9.41
CA GLN A 286 -23.46 7.31 -9.90
C GLN A 286 -24.78 7.76 -9.25
N GLY A 287 -24.76 8.74 -8.35
CA GLY A 287 -25.94 9.22 -7.62
C GLY A 287 -26.31 8.41 -6.38
N TYR A 288 -25.55 7.36 -6.04
CA TYR A 288 -25.74 6.57 -4.82
C TYR A 288 -25.09 7.24 -3.59
N GLU A 289 -25.42 8.50 -3.37
CA GLU A 289 -24.75 9.39 -2.42
C GLU A 289 -24.75 8.85 -0.98
N ASP A 290 -25.88 8.33 -0.50
CA ASP A 290 -25.96 7.77 0.86
C ASP A 290 -25.06 6.53 1.05
N HIS A 291 -24.81 5.76 -0.02
CA HIS A 291 -23.89 4.63 0.05
C HIS A 291 -22.44 5.12 0.15
N ALA A 292 -22.09 6.18 -0.58
CA ALA A 292 -20.79 6.83 -0.51
C ALA A 292 -20.51 7.39 0.89
N VAL A 293 -21.47 8.13 1.48
CA VAL A 293 -21.38 8.65 2.86
C VAL A 293 -21.10 7.54 3.86
N ARG A 294 -21.82 6.41 3.78
CA ARG A 294 -21.60 5.27 4.68
C ARG A 294 -20.20 4.67 4.55
N LEU A 295 -19.61 4.67 3.35
CA LEU A 295 -18.24 4.20 3.15
C LEU A 295 -17.22 5.16 3.76
N TRP A 296 -17.34 6.46 3.52
CA TRP A 296 -16.42 7.44 4.09
C TRP A 296 -16.55 7.55 5.62
N GLU A 297 -17.75 7.40 6.18
CA GLU A 297 -17.93 7.27 7.64
C GLU A 297 -17.24 6.02 8.20
N LYS A 298 -17.25 4.89 7.47
CA LYS A 298 -16.46 3.70 7.86
C LYS A 298 -14.96 3.98 7.81
N VAL A 299 -14.48 4.73 6.82
CA VAL A 299 -13.07 5.16 6.78
C VAL A 299 -12.73 5.95 8.04
N LEU A 300 -13.55 6.92 8.45
CA LEU A 300 -13.32 7.69 9.68
C LEU A 300 -13.42 6.86 10.96
N LYS A 301 -14.21 5.78 10.98
CA LYS A 301 -14.21 4.84 12.11
C LYS A 301 -12.90 4.06 12.22
N ILE A 302 -12.24 3.77 11.09
CA ILE A 302 -10.95 3.07 11.06
C ILE A 302 -9.80 4.05 11.35
N ASN A 303 -9.82 5.20 10.68
CA ASN A 303 -8.85 6.27 10.82
C ASN A 303 -9.60 7.60 11.01
N GLY A 304 -9.78 8.01 12.27
CA GLY A 304 -10.49 9.24 12.60
C GLY A 304 -9.86 10.50 12.02
N ALA A 305 -8.57 10.47 11.65
CA ALA A 305 -7.79 11.57 11.10
C ALA A 305 -7.73 11.61 9.56
N ASP A 306 -8.44 10.72 8.87
CA ASP A 306 -8.40 10.63 7.41
C ASP A 306 -8.93 11.90 6.74
N ALA A 307 -8.02 12.69 6.16
CA ALA A 307 -8.35 13.98 5.56
C ALA A 307 -9.24 13.82 4.32
N GLU A 308 -8.99 12.79 3.51
CA GLU A 308 -9.73 12.58 2.26
C GLU A 308 -11.20 12.22 2.51
N ALA A 309 -11.45 11.34 3.49
CA ALA A 309 -12.80 10.99 3.90
C ALA A 309 -13.53 12.18 4.55
N ARG A 310 -12.84 12.99 5.37
CA ARG A 310 -13.42 14.22 5.94
C ARG A 310 -13.82 15.20 4.83
N SER A 311 -12.94 15.48 3.88
CA SER A 311 -13.25 16.40 2.78
C SER A 311 -14.37 15.88 1.88
N SER A 312 -14.40 14.57 1.61
CA SER A 312 -15.48 13.96 0.84
C SER A 312 -16.83 14.11 1.54
N LEU A 313 -16.88 13.85 2.86
CA LEU A 313 -18.08 14.06 3.66
C LEU A 313 -18.48 15.53 3.78
N ALA A 314 -17.53 16.44 3.99
CA ALA A 314 -17.77 17.88 4.05
C ALA A 314 -18.41 18.39 2.77
N LYS A 315 -17.87 17.99 1.61
CA LYS A 315 -18.44 18.28 0.28
C LYS A 315 -19.90 17.83 0.20
N VAL A 316 -20.17 16.57 0.54
CA VAL A 316 -21.53 16.01 0.45
C VAL A 316 -22.50 16.74 1.38
N MET A 317 -22.11 16.99 2.64
CA MET A 317 -22.96 17.72 3.58
C MET A 317 -23.24 19.14 3.11
N ASN A 318 -22.23 19.80 2.52
CA ASN A 318 -22.37 21.12 1.95
C ASN A 318 -23.34 21.12 0.76
N ASP A 319 -23.19 20.19 -0.18
CA ASP A 319 -24.08 20.05 -1.35
C ASP A 319 -25.54 19.81 -0.91
N ARG A 320 -25.76 18.94 0.09
CA ARG A 320 -27.09 18.73 0.69
C ARG A 320 -27.63 19.98 1.38
N ALA A 321 -26.77 20.73 2.07
CA ALA A 321 -27.16 21.95 2.78
C ALA A 321 -27.67 23.01 1.80
N TYR A 322 -26.96 23.22 0.70
CA TYR A 322 -27.40 24.09 -0.39
C TYR A 322 -28.74 23.65 -0.96
N ALA A 323 -28.89 22.37 -1.32
CA ALA A 323 -30.15 21.86 -1.86
C ALA A 323 -31.33 22.01 -0.88
N ALA A 324 -31.09 21.85 0.43
CA ALA A 324 -32.11 22.09 1.46
C ALA A 324 -32.46 23.58 1.59
N TYR A 325 -31.45 24.47 1.51
CA TYR A 325 -31.62 25.91 1.57
C TYR A 325 -32.45 26.44 0.39
N GLU A 326 -32.17 25.99 -0.83
CA GLU A 326 -32.92 26.36 -2.03
C GLU A 326 -34.40 25.92 -1.96
N LYS A 327 -34.66 24.80 -1.29
CA LYS A 327 -36.03 24.32 -1.02
C LYS A 327 -36.72 25.04 0.14
N GLY A 328 -36.10 26.07 0.71
CA GLY A 328 -36.63 26.83 1.85
C GLY A 328 -36.53 26.13 3.20
N ASN A 329 -35.86 24.98 3.29
CA ASN A 329 -35.68 24.25 4.54
C ASN A 329 -34.44 24.75 5.29
N SER A 330 -34.53 25.96 5.83
CA SER A 330 -33.40 26.63 6.51
C SER A 330 -32.90 25.89 7.75
N ARG A 331 -33.76 25.14 8.43
CA ARG A 331 -33.37 24.32 9.60
C ARG A 331 -32.44 23.18 9.18
N LEU A 332 -32.87 22.38 8.20
CA LEU A 332 -32.05 21.26 7.71
C LEU A 332 -30.75 21.77 7.09
N ALA A 333 -30.80 22.88 6.35
CA ALA A 333 -29.60 23.50 5.78
C ALA A 333 -28.57 23.88 6.86
N ALA A 334 -29.02 24.52 7.95
CA ALA A 334 -28.14 24.84 9.08
C ALA A 334 -27.54 23.58 9.73
N GLU A 335 -28.35 22.57 10.02
CA GLU A 335 -27.89 21.29 10.60
C GLU A 335 -26.81 20.61 9.72
N LEU A 336 -26.95 20.70 8.39
CA LEU A 336 -26.00 20.15 7.43
C LEU A 336 -24.71 20.99 7.32
N TRP A 337 -24.78 22.33 7.34
CA TRP A 337 -23.58 23.17 7.39
C TRP A 337 -22.81 23.04 8.70
N GLU A 338 -23.50 22.84 9.83
CA GLU A 338 -22.85 22.48 11.10
C GLU A 338 -22.14 21.12 10.99
N ARG A 339 -22.72 20.14 10.28
CA ARG A 339 -22.03 18.87 9.96
C ARG A 339 -20.82 19.10 9.08
N THR A 340 -20.90 19.95 8.06
CA THR A 340 -19.75 20.33 7.23
C THR A 340 -18.61 20.86 8.09
N LEU A 341 -18.90 21.78 9.04
CA LEU A 341 -17.88 22.33 9.94
C LEU A 341 -17.29 21.31 10.92
N ARG A 342 -17.98 20.20 11.21
CA ARG A 342 -17.39 19.09 11.99
C ARG A 342 -16.34 18.30 11.21
N TYR A 343 -16.46 18.24 9.89
CA TYR A 343 -15.49 17.57 9.03
C TYR A 343 -14.38 18.52 8.55
N GLU A 344 -14.74 19.76 8.21
CA GLU A 344 -13.85 20.83 7.74
C GLU A 344 -14.16 22.13 8.47
N THR A 345 -13.39 22.42 9.52
CA THR A 345 -13.68 23.55 10.43
C THR A 345 -13.54 24.91 9.75
N ASP A 346 -12.76 25.02 8.67
CA ASP A 346 -12.46 26.23 7.91
C ASP A 346 -13.31 26.42 6.64
N ASN A 347 -14.32 25.56 6.43
CA ASN A 347 -15.19 25.64 5.26
C ASN A 347 -15.93 27.00 5.19
N LYS A 348 -15.50 27.85 4.25
CA LYS A 348 -15.96 29.25 4.10
C LYS A 348 -17.45 29.33 3.77
N ALA A 349 -17.95 28.44 2.92
CA ALA A 349 -19.35 28.39 2.52
C ALA A 349 -20.24 28.11 3.74
N ALA A 350 -19.95 27.06 4.50
CA ALA A 350 -20.72 26.71 5.68
C ALA A 350 -20.76 27.86 6.72
N ARG A 351 -19.62 28.50 7.00
CA ARG A 351 -19.57 29.66 7.92
C ARG A 351 -20.40 30.85 7.43
N TYR A 352 -20.35 31.15 6.12
CA TYR A 352 -21.10 32.26 5.53
C TYR A 352 -22.61 32.03 5.67
N TYR A 353 -23.09 30.84 5.31
CA TYR A 353 -24.53 30.55 5.32
C TYR A 353 -25.11 30.39 6.73
N LEU A 354 -24.35 29.82 7.68
CA LEU A 354 -24.78 29.78 9.08
C LEU A 354 -24.97 31.18 9.64
N ARG A 355 -24.01 32.10 9.39
CA ARG A 355 -24.14 33.51 9.79
C ARG A 355 -25.37 34.17 9.16
N LYS A 356 -25.63 33.91 7.86
CA LYS A 356 -26.81 34.43 7.15
C LYS A 356 -28.12 33.93 7.76
N LEU A 357 -28.12 32.73 8.33
CA LEU A 357 -29.25 32.13 9.04
C LEU A 357 -29.33 32.52 10.53
N GLY A 358 -28.40 33.34 11.02
CA GLY A 358 -28.33 33.73 12.44
C GLY A 358 -27.90 32.60 13.38
N ARG A 359 -27.10 31.65 12.89
CA ARG A 359 -26.55 30.51 13.63
C ARG A 359 -25.06 30.68 13.90
#